data_AF-A0A1D6QVD6-F1
#
_entry.id   AF-A0A1D6QVD6-F1
#
_cell.length_a   1.000
_cell.length_b   1.000
_cell.length_c   1.000
_cell.angle_alpha   90.00
_cell.angle_beta   90.00
_cell.angle_gamma   90.00
#
_symmetry.space_group_name_H-M   'P 1'
#
loop_
_entity.id
_entity.type
_entity.pdbx_description
1 polymer ?
#
loop_
_entity_poly.entity_id
_entity_poly.type
_entity_poly.pdbx_seq_one_letter_code
_entity_poly.pdbx_strand_id
1 'polypeptide(L)'
;MPAIIIELPTYYHAYKDSSTNKSASIKQEGAGSTGNEKSGNERLLRDQPKLLEQFGMDLLPTMTQVYGSSVNAPIHRKCLSIIGKLMYYSSAETVQSLLGTTNISSFLAGILAWNDLQVLIPALQIAEIMMEKLPETFSKLFVREGVVHAVVSLICLESSRLQHNGSSGATSG
;
A
#
# COMPACT_ATOMS: atom_id res chain seq x y z
N MET A 1 -27.30 7.12 -2.63
CA MET A 1 -25.83 7.05 -2.82
C MET A 1 -25.44 5.61 -2.60
N PRO A 2 -25.00 4.84 -3.61
CA PRO A 2 -24.55 3.49 -3.37
C PRO A 2 -23.24 3.57 -2.56
N ALA A 3 -23.17 2.84 -1.46
CA ALA A 3 -21.92 2.66 -0.73
C ALA A 3 -20.96 1.91 -1.65
N ILE A 4 -19.85 2.56 -2.04
CA ILE A 4 -18.74 1.89 -2.71
C ILE A 4 -18.20 0.89 -1.69
N ILE A 5 -18.61 -0.37 -1.84
CA ILE A 5 -17.96 -1.50 -1.18
C ILE A 5 -16.60 -1.56 -1.87
N ILE A 6 -15.59 -1.03 -1.20
CA ILE A 6 -14.22 -1.13 -1.67
C ILE A 6 -13.85 -2.62 -1.56
N GLU A 7 -14.09 -3.40 -2.62
CA GLU A 7 -13.51 -4.74 -2.74
C GLU A 7 -12.00 -4.59 -2.55
N LEU A 8 -11.39 -5.32 -1.60
CA LEU A 8 -9.94 -5.25 -1.42
C LEU A 8 -9.29 -5.53 -2.78
N PRO A 9 -8.43 -4.62 -3.30
CA PRO A 9 -7.64 -4.93 -4.48
C PRO A 9 -6.92 -6.26 -4.27
N THR A 10 -7.04 -7.16 -5.25
CA THR A 10 -6.58 -8.56 -5.19
C THR A 10 -5.10 -8.70 -4.81
N TYR A 11 -4.33 -7.60 -4.93
CA TYR A 11 -2.94 -7.51 -4.49
C TYR A 11 -2.72 -7.88 -3.02
N TYR A 12 -3.65 -7.56 -2.12
CA TYR A 12 -3.48 -7.89 -0.70
C TYR A 12 -3.61 -9.39 -0.36
N HIS A 13 -4.06 -10.22 -1.32
CA HIS A 13 -4.27 -11.67 -1.12
C HIS A 13 -3.18 -12.57 -1.72
N ALA A 14 -2.26 -12.02 -2.53
CA ALA A 14 -1.41 -12.79 -3.44
C ALA A 14 0.03 -13.07 -2.93
N TYR A 15 0.22 -13.34 -1.63
CA TYR A 15 1.51 -13.89 -1.18
C TYR A 15 1.30 -14.98 -0.13
N LYS A 16 0.91 -16.16 -0.62
CA LYS A 16 1.06 -17.43 0.07
C LYS A 16 2.26 -18.16 -0.55
N ASP A 17 3.10 -18.72 0.33
CA ASP A 17 4.20 -19.67 0.12
C ASP A 17 5.58 -19.16 -0.34
N SER A 18 6.54 -19.20 0.60
CA SER A 18 7.64 -20.17 0.57
C SER A 18 8.37 -20.27 1.92
N SER A 19 8.43 -21.49 2.45
CA SER A 19 8.89 -21.93 3.78
C SER A 19 10.39 -21.83 4.06
N THR A 20 10.75 -21.64 5.33
CA THR A 20 11.86 -22.37 5.99
C THR A 20 11.49 -22.70 7.43
N ASN A 21 11.42 -24.00 7.73
CA ASN A 21 11.03 -24.60 9.00
C ASN A 21 12.13 -24.47 10.08
N LYS A 22 11.74 -24.26 11.35
CA LYS A 22 12.36 -24.98 12.48
C LYS A 22 11.43 -25.08 13.70
N SER A 23 11.02 -26.32 13.93
CA SER A 23 10.40 -27.05 15.06
C SER A 23 10.14 -26.37 16.42
N ALA A 24 8.92 -26.59 16.93
CA ALA A 24 8.67 -27.29 18.20
C ALA A 24 7.26 -27.94 18.17
N SER A 25 7.18 -29.17 18.65
CA SER A 25 6.08 -30.14 18.47
C SER A 25 5.12 -30.16 19.65
N ILE A 26 3.80 -30.08 19.42
CA ILE A 26 2.75 -30.81 20.19
C ILE A 26 1.63 -31.22 19.21
N LYS A 27 1.32 -32.53 19.17
CA LYS A 27 0.26 -33.18 18.37
C LYS A 27 -1.13 -32.98 18.96
N GLN A 28 -2.15 -32.73 18.13
CA GLN A 28 -3.39 -33.53 18.09
C GLN A 28 -4.21 -33.27 16.80
N GLU A 29 -4.80 -34.35 16.29
CA GLU A 29 -5.54 -34.52 15.03
C GLU A 29 -6.96 -33.93 15.04
N GLY A 30 -7.46 -33.53 13.85
CA GLY A 30 -8.91 -33.43 13.60
C GLY A 30 -9.34 -32.44 12.51
N ALA A 31 -9.49 -32.94 11.28
CA ALA A 31 -10.43 -32.52 10.23
C ALA A 31 -10.71 -31.02 9.96
N GLY A 32 -10.20 -30.53 8.81
CA GLY A 32 -10.92 -29.72 7.82
C GLY A 32 -11.53 -28.38 8.25
N SER A 33 -10.87 -27.28 7.89
CA SER A 33 -11.47 -26.12 7.20
C SER A 33 -10.39 -25.06 6.98
N THR A 34 -9.87 -24.99 5.76
CA THR A 34 -9.11 -23.83 5.29
C THR A 34 -10.11 -22.76 4.86
N GLY A 35 -10.54 -21.95 5.82
CA GLY A 35 -11.45 -20.86 5.53
C GLY A 35 -11.73 -20.03 6.76
N ASN A 36 -11.38 -18.75 6.67
CA ASN A 36 -11.97 -17.65 7.44
C ASN A 36 -11.27 -17.17 8.73
N GLU A 37 -9.96 -16.93 8.70
CA GLU A 37 -9.29 -16.05 9.69
C GLU A 37 -9.30 -14.56 9.32
N LYS A 38 -10.04 -14.18 8.27
CA LYS A 38 -10.14 -12.79 7.80
C LYS A 38 -11.20 -11.96 8.56
N SER A 39 -12.31 -12.59 8.96
CA SER A 39 -13.51 -11.88 9.46
C SER A 39 -13.36 -11.18 10.82
N GLY A 40 -12.56 -11.72 11.76
CA GLY A 40 -12.51 -11.20 13.14
C GLY A 40 -11.82 -9.84 13.26
N ASN A 41 -10.66 -9.68 12.64
CA ASN A 41 -9.86 -8.46 12.72
C ASN A 41 -10.47 -7.32 11.89
N GLU A 42 -11.00 -7.63 10.71
CA GLU A 42 -11.60 -6.64 9.81
C GLU A 42 -12.87 -6.02 10.41
N ARG A 43 -13.67 -6.82 11.14
CA ARG A 43 -14.83 -6.34 11.91
C ARG A 43 -14.41 -5.43 13.05
N LEU A 44 -13.43 -5.85 13.86
CA LEU A 44 -12.95 -5.08 15.01
C LEU A 44 -12.46 -3.68 14.62
N LEU A 45 -11.72 -3.56 13.51
CA LEU A 45 -11.22 -2.26 13.02
C LEU A 45 -12.35 -1.37 12.49
N ARG A 46 -13.42 -1.94 11.95
CA ARG A 46 -14.62 -1.18 11.53
C ARG A 46 -15.51 -0.79 12.70
N ASP A 47 -15.58 -1.64 13.73
CA ASP A 47 -16.50 -1.46 14.87
C ASP A 47 -15.96 -0.46 15.92
N GLN A 48 -14.65 -0.16 15.92
CA GLN A 48 -14.01 0.77 16.85
C GLN A 48 -13.13 1.82 16.16
N PRO A 49 -13.72 2.85 15.52
CA PRO A 49 -12.97 3.88 14.79
C PRO A 49 -12.00 4.68 15.66
N LYS A 50 -12.32 4.91 16.94
CA LYS A 50 -11.43 5.63 17.89
C LYS A 50 -10.16 4.84 18.21
N LEU A 51 -10.26 3.53 18.35
CA LEU A 51 -9.10 2.67 18.59
C LEU A 51 -8.23 2.59 17.33
N LEU A 52 -8.86 2.50 16.15
CA LEU A 52 -8.16 2.52 14.87
C LEU A 52 -7.40 3.83 14.64
N GLU A 53 -7.99 4.97 15.02
CA GLU A 53 -7.31 6.27 14.96
C GLU A 53 -6.07 6.30 15.84
N GLN A 54 -6.20 5.97 17.13
CA GLN A 54 -5.06 5.95 18.05
C GLN A 54 -3.98 4.96 17.58
N PHE A 55 -4.37 3.75 17.20
CA PHE A 55 -3.45 2.77 16.65
C PHE A 55 -2.76 3.29 15.38
N GLY A 56 -3.50 3.95 14.50
CA GLY A 56 -2.95 4.54 13.28
C GLY A 56 -1.95 5.66 13.56
N MET A 57 -2.19 6.49 14.59
CA MET A 57 -1.29 7.60 14.96
C MET A 57 0.10 7.10 15.36
N ASP A 58 0.19 5.92 15.98
CA ASP A 58 1.47 5.28 16.33
C ASP A 58 2.01 4.41 15.18
N LEU A 59 1.12 3.71 14.47
CA LEU A 59 1.49 2.75 13.43
C LEU A 59 2.05 3.43 12.19
N LEU A 60 1.43 4.52 11.72
CA LEU A 60 1.80 5.17 10.48
C LEU A 60 3.23 5.76 10.50
N PRO A 61 3.66 6.52 11.53
CA PRO A 61 5.04 6.96 11.65
C PRO A 61 6.01 5.79 11.76
N THR A 62 5.66 4.78 12.57
CA THR A 62 6.51 3.59 12.77
C THR A 62 6.73 2.84 11.46
N MET A 63 5.68 2.60 10.67
CA MET A 63 5.81 1.90 9.38
C MET A 63 6.62 2.72 8.36
N THR A 64 6.46 4.04 8.37
CA THR A 64 7.25 4.95 7.52
C THR A 64 8.74 4.91 7.90
N GLN A 65 9.05 4.90 9.19
CA GLN A 65 10.42 4.80 9.69
C GLN A 65 11.06 3.43 9.38
N VAL A 66 10.31 2.34 9.55
CA VAL A 66 10.78 0.99 9.20
C VAL A 66 11.04 0.88 7.70
N TYR A 67 10.18 1.48 6.87
CA TYR A 67 10.42 1.55 5.42
C TYR A 67 11.74 2.27 5.11
N GLY A 68 11.93 3.47 5.66
CA GLY A 68 13.12 4.30 5.38
C GLY A 68 14.44 3.76 5.94
N SER A 69 14.39 2.92 6.98
CA SER A 69 15.57 2.31 7.62
C SER A 69 15.90 0.92 7.07
N SER A 70 15.04 0.36 6.22
CA SER A 70 15.24 -0.96 5.63
C SER A 70 15.67 -0.87 4.17
N VAL A 71 16.52 -1.79 3.74
CA VAL A 71 16.81 -2.06 2.32
C VAL A 71 16.21 -3.38 1.85
N ASN A 72 15.46 -4.06 2.71
CA ASN A 72 14.88 -5.36 2.42
C ASN A 72 13.53 -5.20 1.71
N ALA A 73 13.48 -5.53 0.41
CA ALA A 73 12.25 -5.45 -0.39
C ALA A 73 11.02 -6.16 0.25
N PRO A 74 11.14 -7.32 0.92
CA PRO A 74 10.00 -7.92 1.62
C PRO A 74 9.46 -7.07 2.77
N ILE A 75 10.31 -6.29 3.44
CA ILE A 75 9.91 -5.38 4.53
C ILE A 75 9.14 -4.21 3.93
N HIS A 76 9.66 -3.60 2.85
CA HIS A 76 8.98 -2.50 2.16
C HIS A 76 7.55 -2.87 1.71
N ARG A 77 7.38 -4.05 1.11
CA ARG A 77 6.05 -4.56 0.71
C ARG A 77 5.11 -4.69 1.91
N LYS A 78 5.58 -5.24 3.02
CA LYS A 78 4.77 -5.42 4.24
C LYS A 78 4.41 -4.07 4.86
N CYS A 79 5.34 -3.13 4.95
CA CYS A 79 5.09 -1.78 5.45
C CYS A 79 3.98 -1.09 4.62
N LEU A 80 4.10 -1.11 3.29
CA LEU A 80 3.08 -0.53 2.42
C LEU A 80 1.74 -1.26 2.51
N SER A 81 1.75 -2.58 2.68
CA SER A 81 0.52 -3.36 2.89
C SER A 81 -0.21 -2.93 4.16
N ILE A 82 0.52 -2.74 5.25
CA ILE A 82 -0.01 -2.28 6.54
C ILE A 82 -0.56 -0.86 6.42
N ILE A 83 0.21 0.06 5.83
CA ILE A 83 -0.21 1.45 5.60
C ILE A 83 -1.48 1.49 4.73
N GLY A 84 -1.53 0.72 3.64
CA GLY A 84 -2.70 0.67 2.77
C GLY A 84 -3.95 0.14 3.48
N LYS A 85 -3.82 -0.91 4.29
CA LYS A 85 -4.93 -1.41 5.12
C LYS A 85 -5.39 -0.38 6.14
N LEU A 86 -4.47 0.29 6.80
CA LEU A 86 -4.79 1.37 7.74
C LEU A 86 -5.62 2.45 7.03
N MET A 87 -5.11 2.99 5.91
CA MET A 87 -5.80 4.04 5.15
C MET A 87 -7.16 3.59 4.63
N TYR A 88 -7.26 2.35 4.16
CA TYR A 88 -8.51 1.75 3.68
C TYR A 88 -9.59 1.70 4.77
N TYR A 89 -9.25 1.21 5.97
CA TYR A 89 -10.21 1.02 7.07
C TYR A 89 -10.52 2.33 7.82
N SER A 90 -9.62 3.32 7.77
CA SER A 90 -9.85 4.63 8.41
C SER A 90 -10.99 5.41 7.74
N SER A 91 -11.81 6.10 8.53
CA SER A 91 -12.76 7.08 8.00
C SER A 91 -12.03 8.31 7.45
N ALA A 92 -12.73 9.17 6.70
CA ALA A 92 -12.15 10.43 6.21
C ALA A 92 -11.65 11.31 7.39
N GLU A 93 -12.39 11.35 8.49
CA GLU A 93 -12.02 12.06 9.73
C GLU A 93 -10.72 11.49 10.32
N THR A 94 -10.62 10.18 10.46
CA THR A 94 -9.41 9.52 10.97
C THR A 94 -8.20 9.74 10.06
N VAL A 95 -8.38 9.66 8.72
CA VAL A 95 -7.29 9.97 7.77
C VAL A 95 -6.81 11.40 7.97
N GLN A 96 -7.72 12.35 8.21
CA GLN A 96 -7.35 13.73 8.48
C GLN A 96 -6.51 13.88 9.77
N SER A 97 -6.86 13.16 10.85
CA SER A 97 -6.03 13.11 12.07
C SER A 97 -4.65 12.53 11.80
N LEU A 98 -4.57 11.45 11.01
CA LEU A 98 -3.31 10.78 10.66
C LEU A 98 -2.35 11.67 9.85
N LEU A 99 -2.88 12.59 9.03
CA LEU A 99 -2.05 13.57 8.32
C LEU A 99 -1.30 14.51 9.27
N GLY A 100 -1.76 14.67 10.51
CA GLY A 100 -1.07 15.45 11.54
C GLY A 100 0.19 14.76 12.09
N THR A 101 0.31 13.43 11.96
CA THR A 101 1.45 12.68 12.52
C THR A 101 2.53 12.40 11.49
N THR A 102 2.17 12.11 10.24
CA THR A 102 3.11 11.77 9.17
C THR A 102 2.65 12.37 7.85
N ASN A 103 3.58 13.02 7.14
CA ASN A 103 3.34 13.48 5.77
C ASN A 103 3.43 12.31 4.79
N ILE A 104 2.36 11.53 4.75
CA ILE A 104 2.23 10.36 3.87
C ILE A 104 2.30 10.74 2.39
N SER A 105 1.89 11.96 2.01
CA SER A 105 1.97 12.41 0.61
C SER A 105 3.42 12.55 0.15
N SER A 106 4.29 13.17 0.96
CA SER A 106 5.72 13.24 0.66
C SER A 106 6.36 11.84 0.64
N PHE A 107 5.98 10.98 1.58
CA PHE A 107 6.43 9.59 1.61
C PHE A 107 6.08 8.83 0.31
N LEU A 108 4.83 8.93 -0.16
CA LEU A 108 4.41 8.32 -1.41
C LEU A 108 5.15 8.92 -2.62
N ALA A 109 5.35 10.24 -2.68
CA ALA A 109 6.11 10.87 -3.76
C ALA A 109 7.54 10.28 -3.85
N GLY A 110 8.20 10.06 -2.71
CA GLY A 110 9.50 9.42 -2.65
C GLY A 110 9.49 7.97 -3.16
N ILE A 111 8.48 7.19 -2.80
CA ILE A 111 8.33 5.80 -3.29
C ILE A 111 8.05 5.76 -4.79
N LEU A 112 7.14 6.60 -5.27
CA LEU A 112 6.76 6.67 -6.68
C LEU A 112 7.91 7.16 -7.57
N ALA A 113 8.84 7.96 -7.02
CA ALA A 113 10.05 8.34 -7.73
C ALA A 113 11.01 7.15 -7.94
N TRP A 114 10.92 6.10 -7.12
CA TRP A 114 11.72 4.89 -7.26
C TRP A 114 10.93 3.85 -8.06
N ASN A 115 11.38 3.60 -9.30
CA ASN A 115 10.71 2.75 -10.28
C ASN A 115 10.79 1.23 -9.97
N ASP A 116 10.48 0.82 -8.73
CA ASP A 116 10.31 -0.57 -8.32
C ASP A 116 8.81 -0.93 -8.26
N LEU A 117 8.38 -1.80 -9.18
CA LEU A 117 6.98 -2.21 -9.32
C LEU A 117 6.39 -2.82 -8.04
N GLN A 118 7.23 -3.43 -7.19
CA GLN A 118 6.77 -4.10 -5.96
C GLN A 118 6.25 -3.11 -4.91
N VAL A 119 6.77 -1.89 -4.90
CA VAL A 119 6.36 -0.82 -3.99
C VAL A 119 5.51 0.24 -4.70
N LEU A 120 5.66 0.36 -6.02
CA LEU A 120 4.93 1.31 -6.84
C LEU A 120 3.42 1.06 -6.84
N ILE A 121 3.00 -0.18 -7.12
CA ILE A 121 1.57 -0.54 -7.17
C ILE A 121 0.86 -0.23 -5.85
N PRO A 122 1.34 -0.71 -4.68
CA PRO A 122 0.67 -0.39 -3.43
C PRO A 122 0.75 1.10 -3.07
N ALA A 123 1.80 1.83 -3.47
CA ALA A 123 1.87 3.29 -3.27
C ALA A 123 0.79 4.04 -4.08
N LEU A 124 0.56 3.66 -5.34
CA LEU A 124 -0.52 4.22 -6.16
C LEU A 124 -1.91 3.89 -5.60
N GLN A 125 -2.11 2.67 -5.10
CA GLN A 125 -3.38 2.28 -4.47
C GLN A 125 -3.66 3.08 -3.20
N ILE A 126 -2.64 3.33 -2.38
CA ILE A 126 -2.78 4.23 -1.22
C ILE A 126 -3.17 5.62 -1.72
N ALA A 127 -2.49 6.16 -2.72
CA ALA A 127 -2.80 7.47 -3.29
C ALA A 127 -4.26 7.57 -3.79
N GLU A 128 -4.76 6.53 -4.44
CA GLU A 128 -6.15 6.41 -4.90
C GLU A 128 -7.14 6.43 -3.72
N ILE A 129 -6.93 5.59 -2.71
CA ILE A 129 -7.77 5.55 -1.50
C ILE A 129 -7.85 6.92 -0.82
N MET A 130 -6.73 7.63 -0.77
CA MET A 130 -6.66 8.96 -0.17
C MET A 130 -7.46 9.98 -0.98
N MET A 131 -7.29 9.98 -2.31
CA MET A 131 -8.05 10.85 -3.21
C MET A 131 -9.55 10.56 -3.19
N GLU A 132 -9.97 9.32 -2.97
CA GLU A 132 -11.37 8.97 -2.80
C GLU A 132 -11.94 9.47 -1.46
N LYS A 133 -11.17 9.38 -0.37
CA LYS A 133 -11.64 9.76 0.99
C LYS A 133 -11.66 11.27 1.23
N LEU A 134 -10.64 12.00 0.78
CA LEU A 134 -10.49 13.44 1.02
C LEU A 134 -10.00 14.16 -0.25
N PRO A 135 -10.78 14.17 -1.35
CA PRO A 135 -10.36 14.73 -2.64
C PRO A 135 -9.94 16.21 -2.55
N GLU A 136 -10.67 17.01 -1.79
CA GLU A 136 -10.40 18.45 -1.60
C GLU A 136 -9.05 18.72 -0.92
N THR A 137 -8.62 17.79 -0.05
CA THR A 137 -7.34 17.88 0.66
C THR A 137 -6.22 17.35 -0.21
N PHE A 138 -6.37 16.13 -0.74
CA PHE A 138 -5.29 15.45 -1.46
C PHE A 138 -5.04 16.01 -2.85
N SER A 139 -6.02 16.60 -3.52
CA SER A 139 -5.80 17.32 -4.78
C SER A 139 -4.74 18.41 -4.67
N LYS A 140 -4.73 19.14 -3.55
CA LYS A 140 -3.74 20.20 -3.28
C LYS A 140 -2.44 19.62 -2.70
N LEU A 141 -2.57 18.68 -1.77
CA LEU A 141 -1.43 18.08 -1.07
C LEU A 141 -0.55 17.27 -2.03
N PHE A 142 -1.12 16.46 -2.90
CA PHE A 142 -0.36 15.65 -3.85
C PHE A 142 0.38 16.48 -4.89
N VAL A 143 -0.15 17.64 -5.27
CA VAL A 143 0.58 18.59 -6.11
C VAL A 143 1.74 19.20 -5.33
N ARG A 144 1.49 19.68 -4.10
CA ARG A 144 2.50 20.32 -3.25
C ARG A 144 3.66 19.40 -2.91
N GLU A 145 3.38 18.16 -2.56
CA GLU A 145 4.38 17.17 -2.13
C GLU A 145 5.01 16.40 -3.30
N GLY A 146 4.58 16.68 -4.55
CA GLY A 146 5.18 16.11 -5.75
C GLY A 146 4.71 14.72 -6.15
N VAL A 147 3.64 14.19 -5.54
CA VAL A 147 3.02 12.90 -5.93
C VAL A 147 2.57 12.94 -7.39
N VAL A 148 1.88 14.01 -7.80
CA VAL A 148 1.44 14.18 -9.20
C VAL A 148 2.63 14.20 -10.16
N HIS A 149 3.70 14.89 -9.77
CA HIS A 149 4.91 14.95 -10.57
C HIS A 149 5.60 13.57 -10.71
N ALA A 150 5.65 12.79 -9.62
CA ALA A 150 6.18 11.44 -9.65
C ALA A 150 5.38 10.53 -10.59
N VAL A 151 4.04 10.59 -10.54
CA VAL A 151 3.16 9.83 -11.44
C VAL A 151 3.36 10.22 -12.91
N VAL A 152 3.42 11.52 -13.22
CA VAL A 152 3.68 11.99 -14.60
C VAL A 152 5.04 11.50 -15.10
N SER A 153 6.06 11.55 -14.25
CA SER A 153 7.41 11.07 -14.58
C SER A 153 7.42 9.57 -14.88
N LEU A 154 6.67 8.76 -14.11
CA LEU A 154 6.52 7.32 -14.36
C LEU A 154 5.88 7.04 -15.74
N ILE A 155 4.83 7.78 -16.10
CA ILE A 155 4.16 7.64 -17.41
C ILE A 155 5.10 8.01 -18.56
N CYS A 156 5.87 9.09 -18.40
CA CYS A 156 6.85 9.54 -19.40
C CYS A 156 7.99 8.52 -19.55
N LEU A 157 8.49 7.96 -18.44
CA LEU A 157 9.52 6.93 -18.46
C LEU A 157 9.06 5.71 -19.26
N GLU A 158 7.85 5.21 -19.01
CA GLU A 158 7.31 4.06 -19.73
C GLU A 158 7.19 4.34 -21.24
N SER A 159 6.71 5.53 -21.61
CA SER A 159 6.59 5.96 -23.01
C SER A 159 7.95 5.94 -23.74
N SER A 160 9.03 6.33 -23.06
CA SER A 160 10.39 6.29 -23.62
C SER A 160 10.94 4.87 -23.79
N ARG A 161 10.61 3.94 -22.88
CA ARG A 161 11.04 2.54 -22.95
C ARG A 161 10.41 1.81 -24.14
N LEU A 162 9.15 2.11 -24.43
CA LEU A 162 8.43 1.53 -25.56
C LEU A 162 9.00 1.98 -26.92
N GLN A 163 9.58 3.19 -27.01
CA GLN A 163 10.22 3.66 -28.25
C GLN A 163 11.59 3.02 -28.52
N HIS A 164 12.35 2.63 -27.49
CA HIS A 164 13.67 2.01 -27.65
C HIS A 164 13.61 0.52 -28.05
N ASN A 165 12.52 -0.19 -27.74
CA ASN A 165 12.40 -1.62 -28.03
C ASN A 165 11.95 -1.93 -29.48
N GLY A 166 11.71 -0.90 -30.31
CA GLY A 166 11.24 -1.04 -31.69
C GLY A 166 12.33 -0.95 -32.78
N SER A 167 13.60 -0.72 -32.45
CA SER A 167 14.66 -0.42 -33.43
C SER A 167 15.73 -1.50 -33.63
N SER A 168 15.69 -2.62 -32.91
CA SER A 168 16.67 -3.72 -33.05
C SER A 168 16.10 -4.88 -33.87
N GLY A 169 15.99 -4.69 -35.19
CA GLY A 169 15.45 -5.70 -36.10
C GLY A 169 15.69 -5.41 -37.57
N ALA A 170 16.88 -4.94 -37.96
CA ALA A 170 17.28 -4.86 -39.37
C ALA A 170 18.80 -4.80 -39.52
N THR A 171 19.45 -5.96 -39.56
CA THR A 171 20.72 -6.14 -40.30
C THR A 171 20.81 -7.61 -40.73
N SER A 172 20.30 -7.89 -41.93
CA SER A 172 20.77 -9.00 -42.76
C SER A 172 21.85 -8.46 -43.69
N GLY A 173 23.01 -9.10 -43.67
CA GLY A 173 24.14 -8.89 -44.58
C GLY A 173 25.03 -10.12 -44.51
#